data_AF-A0AAU9P595-F1
#
_entry.id   AF-A0AAU9P595-F1
#
_cell.length_a   1.000
_cell.length_b   1.000
_cell.length_c   1.000
_cell.angle_alpha   90.00
_cell.angle_beta   90.00
_cell.angle_gamma   90.00
#
_symmetry.space_group_name_H-M   'P 1'
#
loop_
_entity.id
_entity.type
_entity.pdbx_description
1 polymer ?
#
loop_
_entity_poly.entity_id
_entity_poly.type
_entity_poly.pdbx_seq_one_letter_code
_entity_poly.pdbx_strand_id
1 'polypeptide(L)' 'MAPKKEKAPPPSSKPAKSGGGKQKKKKWSKGKQKEKINGSLARKAIRELMARGAIRMVSAHSSQQIYTRATNT' A
#
# COMPACT_ATOMS: atom_id res chain seq x y z
N MET A 1 -15.56 -37.40 40.16
CA MET A 1 -14.24 -36.99 40.69
C MET A 1 -13.65 -35.93 39.76
N ALA A 2 -13.13 -34.85 40.34
CA ALA A 2 -12.97 -33.52 39.75
C ALA A 2 -11.77 -33.34 38.79
N PRO A 3 -11.81 -32.36 37.87
CA PRO A 3 -10.61 -31.66 37.43
C PRO A 3 -10.26 -30.57 38.46
N LYS A 4 -9.14 -30.71 39.17
CA LYS A 4 -8.57 -29.63 39.99
C LYS A 4 -7.08 -29.50 39.71
N LYS A 5 -6.67 -28.48 38.95
CA LYS A 5 -5.56 -27.59 39.34
C LYS A 5 -5.51 -26.34 38.45
N GLU A 6 -6.26 -25.32 38.83
CA GLU A 6 -5.79 -23.94 38.70
C GLU A 6 -4.76 -23.68 39.81
N LYS A 7 -3.67 -22.97 39.48
CA LYS A 7 -2.96 -22.05 40.39
C LYS A 7 -1.84 -21.29 39.64
N ALA A 8 -2.09 -20.02 39.32
CA ALA A 8 -1.11 -18.93 39.46
C ALA A 8 -1.30 -18.33 40.88
N PRO A 9 -0.33 -17.70 41.59
CA PRO A 9 0.40 -16.44 41.25
C PRO A 9 1.82 -16.36 41.90
N PRO A 10 2.51 -15.22 42.25
CA PRO A 10 2.43 -13.77 41.93
C PRO A 10 3.80 -13.15 41.44
N PRO A 11 3.94 -11.81 41.22
CA PRO A 11 4.99 -11.18 40.40
C PRO A 11 6.13 -10.49 41.19
N SER A 12 7.34 -10.47 40.62
CA SER A 12 8.46 -9.57 40.97
C SER A 12 9.59 -9.81 39.93
N SER A 13 10.27 -8.84 39.32
CA SER A 13 10.64 -7.48 39.69
C SER A 13 10.91 -6.66 38.41
N LYS A 14 10.44 -5.41 38.36
CA LYS A 14 11.05 -4.32 37.55
C LYS A 14 12.28 -3.78 38.35
N PRO A 15 13.22 -2.97 37.80
CA PRO A 15 13.23 -2.30 36.49
C PRO A 15 14.61 -2.31 35.76
N ALA A 16 14.64 -2.11 34.43
CA ALA A 16 15.80 -1.51 33.79
C ALA A 16 15.35 -0.54 32.69
N LYS A 17 15.56 0.73 33.00
CA LYS A 17 15.35 1.91 32.18
C LYS A 17 16.49 1.99 31.17
N SER A 18 16.21 1.95 29.88
CA SER A 18 16.74 2.93 28.92
C SER A 18 16.25 2.58 27.52
N GLY A 19 15.70 3.60 26.85
CA GLY A 19 15.10 3.48 25.53
C GLY A 19 16.13 3.05 24.50
N GLY A 20 15.95 1.86 23.95
CA GLY A 20 16.59 1.44 22.71
C GLY A 20 15.98 2.24 21.56
N GLY A 21 16.51 3.43 21.33
CA GLY A 21 16.17 4.25 20.17
C GLY A 21 16.27 3.40 18.91
N LYS A 22 15.15 3.24 18.20
CA LYS A 22 15.11 2.60 16.90
C LYS A 22 15.83 3.51 15.92
N GLN A 23 17.15 3.43 15.92
CA GLN A 23 18.02 4.21 15.05
C GLN A 23 17.68 3.82 13.62
N LYS A 24 16.91 4.70 12.95
CA LYS A 24 16.54 4.57 11.55
C LYS A 24 17.84 4.59 10.74
N LYS A 25 18.38 3.41 10.44
CA LYS A 25 19.54 3.27 9.56
C LYS A 25 19.26 4.03 8.26
N LYS A 26 20.16 4.96 7.94
CA LYS A 26 20.11 5.79 6.74
C LYS A 26 20.12 4.85 5.52
N LYS A 27 18.97 4.71 4.84
CA LYS A 27 18.91 4.06 3.53
C LYS A 27 19.58 5.00 2.55
N TRP A 28 20.74 4.58 2.05
CA TRP A 28 21.41 5.27 0.94
C TRP A 28 20.48 5.31 -0.27
N SER A 29 20.25 6.49 -0.86
CA SER A 29 19.57 6.58 -2.14
C SER A 29 20.60 6.27 -3.24
N LYS A 30 20.65 5.01 -3.70
CA LYS A 30 21.34 4.64 -4.95
C LYS A 30 20.28 4.09 -5.89
N GLY A 31 20.09 4.76 -7.02
CA GLY A 31 19.30 4.24 -8.13
C GLY A 31 18.25 5.23 -8.64
N LYS A 32 18.38 5.55 -9.92
CA LYS A 32 17.49 6.34 -10.81
C LYS A 32 16.25 6.96 -10.15
N GLN A 33 16.20 8.28 -10.20
CA GLN A 33 14.98 9.06 -10.03
C GLN A 33 14.02 8.72 -11.18
N LYS A 34 13.25 7.63 -11.03
CA LYS A 34 12.03 7.44 -11.82
C LYS A 34 11.05 8.48 -11.29
N GLU A 35 10.68 9.45 -12.12
CA GLU A 35 9.51 10.27 -11.85
C GLU A 35 8.30 9.34 -11.78
N LYS A 36 7.83 9.11 -10.55
CA LYS A 36 6.69 8.24 -10.30
C LYS A 36 5.44 9.09 -10.43
N ILE A 37 4.83 9.08 -11.60
CA ILE A 37 3.43 9.49 -11.67
C ILE A 37 2.64 8.50 -10.83
N ASN A 38 1.90 9.01 -9.84
CA ASN A 38 1.05 8.18 -9.01
C ASN A 38 -0.08 7.57 -9.84
N GLY A 39 -0.36 6.28 -9.64
CA GLY A 39 -1.44 5.60 -10.35
C GLY A 39 -2.83 6.20 -10.09
N SER A 40 -3.00 7.01 -9.04
CA SER A 40 -4.23 7.79 -8.79
C SER A 40 -4.40 8.93 -9.80
N LEU A 41 -3.32 9.64 -10.16
CA LEU A 41 -3.34 10.72 -11.14
C LEU A 41 -3.60 10.17 -12.54
N ALA A 42 -2.94 9.06 -12.90
CA ALA A 42 -3.20 8.36 -14.17
C ALA A 42 -4.67 7.95 -14.31
N ARG A 43 -5.29 7.45 -13.23
CA ARG A 43 -6.71 7.08 -13.22
C ARG A 43 -7.66 8.28 -13.37
N LYS A 44 -7.29 9.47 -12.86
CA LYS A 44 -8.05 10.70 -13.11
C LYS A 44 -7.98 11.12 -14.58
N ALA A 45 -6.77 11.13 -15.16
CA ALA A 45 -6.58 11.48 -16.56
C ALA A 45 -7.36 10.55 -17.52
N ILE A 46 -7.40 9.25 -17.22
CA ILE A 46 -8.19 8.28 -18.00
C ILE A 46 -9.69 8.64 -18.01
N ARG A 47 -10.25 9.07 -16.88
CA ARG A 47 -11.67 9.47 -16.80
C ARG A 47 -11.94 10.72 -17.64
N GLU A 48 -11.05 11.70 -17.62
CA GLU A 48 -11.18 12.90 -18.46
C GLU A 48 -11.09 12.56 -19.94
N LEU A 49 -10.16 11.68 -20.34
CA LEU A 49 -10.02 11.26 -21.74
C LEU A 49 -11.24 10.46 -22.24
N MET A 50 -11.90 9.69 -21.37
CA MET A 50 -13.18 9.06 -21.68
C MET A 50 -14.31 10.07 -21.84
N ALA A 51 -14.40 11.05 -20.92
CA ALA A 51 -15.44 12.07 -20.98
C ALA A 51 -15.32 12.94 -22.24
N ARG A 52 -14.08 13.19 -22.68
CA ARG A 52 -13.79 13.85 -23.96
C ARG A 52 -14.08 12.96 -25.19
N GLY A 53 -14.34 11.67 -25.00
CA GLY A 53 -14.54 10.72 -26.10
C GLY A 53 -13.28 10.37 -26.88
N ALA A 54 -12.08 10.71 -26.37
CA ALA A 54 -10.81 10.47 -27.05
C ALA A 54 -10.32 9.01 -26.94
N ILE A 55 -10.75 8.30 -25.90
CA ILE A 55 -10.44 6.88 -25.67
C ILE A 55 -11.70 6.09 -25.36
N ARG A 56 -11.72 4.82 -25.73
CA ARG A 56 -12.82 3.89 -25.48
C ARG A 56 -12.35 2.73 -24.62
N MET A 57 -13.22 2.26 -23.73
CA MET A 57 -12.95 1.07 -22.93
C MET A 57 -13.16 -0.17 -23.78
N VAL A 58 -12.16 -1.05 -23.80
CA VAL A 58 -12.24 -2.33 -24.51
C VAL A 58 -12.51 -3.47 -23.54
N SER A 59 -11.74 -3.53 -22.45
CA SER A 59 -11.88 -4.57 -21.44
C SER A 59 -11.54 -4.03 -20.07
N ALA A 60 -12.36 -4.38 -19.08
CA ALA A 60 -12.17 -4.04 -17.69
C ALA A 60 -12.01 -5.31 -16.85
N HIS A 61 -10.83 -5.48 -16.27
CA HIS A 61 -10.51 -6.48 -15.27
C HIS A 61 -10.11 -5.80 -13.95
N SER A 62 -10.18 -6.53 -12.84
CA SER A 62 -9.95 -5.96 -11.50
C SER A 62 -8.54 -5.41 -11.31
N SER A 63 -7.55 -6.01 -11.98
CA SER A 63 -6.15 -5.58 -11.95
C SER A 63 -5.70 -4.82 -13.20
N GLN A 64 -6.49 -4.82 -14.27
CA GLN A 64 -6.08 -4.26 -15.55
C GLN A 64 -7.27 -3.68 -16.32
N GLN A 65 -7.13 -2.44 -16.77
CA GLN A 65 -8.10 -1.78 -17.64
C GLN A 65 -7.42 -1.46 -18.97
N ILE A 66 -8.05 -1.86 -20.07
CA ILE A 66 -7.51 -1.70 -21.43
C ILE A 66 -8.35 -0.67 -22.17
N TYR A 67 -7.65 0.34 -22.68
CA TYR A 67 -8.22 1.45 -23.46
C TYR A 67 -7.59 1.50 -24.83
N THR A 68 -8.39 1.88 -25.82
CA THR A 68 -7.92 2.16 -27.18
C THR A 68 -8.32 3.57 -27.59
N ARG A 69 -7.61 4.14 -28.58
CA ARG A 69 -7.96 5.42 -29.17
C ARG A 69 -9.36 5.36 -29.79
N ALA A 70 -10.14 6.42 -29.66
CA ALA A 70 -11.36 6.57 -30.42
C ALA A 70 -11.01 6.94 -31.87
N THR A 71 -11.32 6.05 -32.81
CA THR A 71 -11.33 6.37 -34.24
C THR A 71 -12.77 6.77 -34.58
N ASN A 72 -13.02 8.08 -34.61
CA ASN A 72 -14.31 8.60 -35.07
C ASN A 72 -14.43 8.30 -36.57
N THR A 73 -15.18 7.26 -36.89
CA THR A 73 -15.89 7.10 -38.15
C THR A 73 -17.35 7.42 -37.91
#